data_AF-K2GFN5-F1
#
_entry.id   AF-K2GFN5-F1
#
_cell.length_a   1.000
_cell.length_b   1.000
_cell.length_c   1.000
_cell.angle_alpha   90.00
_cell.angle_beta   90.00
_cell.angle_gamma   90.00
#
_symmetry.space_group_name_H-M   'P 1'
#
loop_
_entity.id
_entity.type
_entity.pdbx_description
1 polymer ?
#
loop_
_entity_poly.entity_id
_entity_poly.type
_entity_poly.pdbx_seq_one_letter_code
_entity_poly.pdbx_strand_id
1 'polypeptide(L)'
;MLKYHCTNCWYVYNPYIWDPEQEAEPGTDFESLNEDWLCPVCAEWKDFFVELAQSVHEISDIEDLLPQEETHVPFYTEEDGKLLVEMWTEDNPFVQDDVHFVEYIGVFDENWDPFEIIDMPNLENWPLVFELPDYEFWELRASCSLHWVWKGMPKYIE
;
A
#
# COMPACT_ATOMS: atom_id res chain seq x y z
N MET A 1 4.65 -2.07 -5.85
CA MET A 1 6.12 -1.89 -5.68
C MET A 1 6.57 -2.07 -4.22
N LEU A 2 7.81 -2.51 -3.98
CA LEU A 2 8.35 -2.80 -2.63
C LEU A 2 9.28 -1.69 -2.10
N LYS A 3 9.27 -1.48 -0.78
CA LYS A 3 10.21 -0.58 -0.09
C LYS A 3 11.46 -1.34 0.33
N TYR A 4 12.60 -0.65 0.35
CA TYR A 4 13.88 -1.24 0.74
C TYR A 4 14.58 -0.35 1.74
N HIS A 5 15.31 -0.92 2.70
CA HIS A 5 16.14 -0.14 3.59
C HIS A 5 17.61 -0.55 3.53
N CYS A 6 18.49 0.45 3.62
CA CYS A 6 19.92 0.24 3.73
C CYS A 6 20.24 -0.34 5.11
N THR A 7 20.86 -1.51 5.16
CA THR A 7 21.25 -2.17 6.41
C THR A 7 22.41 -1.47 7.14
N ASN A 8 23.14 -0.58 6.45
CA ASN A 8 24.24 0.19 7.04
C ASN A 8 23.76 1.46 7.77
N CYS A 9 22.88 2.24 7.13
CA CYS A 9 22.49 3.57 7.62
C CYS A 9 20.98 3.78 7.81
N TRP A 10 20.16 2.75 7.55
CA TRP A 10 18.70 2.77 7.72
C TRP A 10 17.91 3.74 6.82
N TYR A 11 18.55 4.27 5.76
CA TYR A 11 17.80 5.00 4.73
C TYR A 11 16.79 4.07 4.06
N VAL A 12 15.55 4.55 3.88
CA VAL A 12 14.47 3.81 3.22
C VAL A 12 14.27 4.37 1.82
N TYR A 13 14.46 3.52 0.82
CA TYR A 13 14.00 3.79 -0.54
C TYR A 13 12.49 3.49 -0.61
N ASN A 14 11.71 4.50 -0.99
CA ASN A 14 10.28 4.37 -1.22
C ASN A 14 9.96 4.65 -2.69
N PRO A 15 9.58 3.63 -3.49
CA PRO A 15 9.32 3.79 -4.93
C PRO A 15 8.12 4.69 -5.24
N TYR A 16 7.26 4.98 -4.25
CA TYR A 16 6.10 5.86 -4.44
C TYR A 16 6.41 7.35 -4.20
N ILE A 17 7.59 7.68 -3.70
CA ILE A 17 7.98 9.06 -3.38
C ILE A 17 9.06 9.50 -4.36
N TRP A 18 8.96 10.74 -4.84
CA TRP A 18 10.01 11.33 -5.67
C TRP A 18 11.25 11.61 -4.82
N ASP A 19 12.40 11.10 -5.26
CA ASP A 19 13.69 11.43 -4.65
C ASP A 19 14.51 12.35 -5.58
N PRO A 20 14.50 13.68 -5.35
CA PRO A 20 15.27 14.64 -6.13
C PRO A 20 16.77 14.37 -6.12
N GLU A 21 17.29 13.89 -4.99
CA GLU A 21 18.73 13.74 -4.80
C GLU A 21 19.26 12.53 -5.59
N GLN A 22 18.36 11.60 -5.92
CA GLN A 22 18.67 10.36 -6.62
C GLN A 22 18.13 10.31 -8.06
N GLU A 23 17.47 11.39 -8.52
CA GLU A 23 16.79 11.46 -9.82
C GLU A 23 15.82 10.26 -10.03
N ALA A 24 15.24 9.74 -8.94
CA ALA A 24 14.31 8.62 -8.98
C ALA A 24 12.87 9.15 -9.02
N GLU A 25 12.21 8.99 -10.17
CA GLU A 25 10.80 9.33 -10.35
C GLU A 25 9.89 8.39 -9.53
N PRO A 26 8.74 8.87 -9.00
CA PRO A 26 7.74 7.98 -8.41
C PRO A 26 7.34 6.91 -9.43
N GLY A 27 7.20 5.67 -8.98
CA GLY A 27 6.98 4.52 -9.85
C GLY A 27 8.25 3.78 -10.26
N THR A 28 9.44 4.25 -9.84
CA THR A 28 10.69 3.52 -10.10
C THR A 28 10.84 2.38 -9.10
N ASP A 29 10.86 1.14 -9.54
CA ASP A 29 11.19 0.01 -8.66
C ASP A 29 12.66 0.02 -8.26
N PHE A 30 12.97 -0.43 -7.03
CA PHE A 30 14.34 -0.53 -6.54
C PHE A 30 15.22 -1.40 -7.45
N GLU A 31 14.67 -2.51 -7.94
CA GLU A 31 15.37 -3.41 -8.87
C GLU A 31 15.67 -2.74 -10.23
N SER A 32 14.84 -1.77 -10.62
CA SER A 32 15.02 -0.99 -11.86
C SER A 32 16.03 0.14 -11.73
N LEU A 33 16.49 0.47 -10.51
CA LEU A 33 17.58 1.43 -10.32
C LEU A 33 18.87 0.96 -11.00
N ASN A 34 19.61 1.90 -11.57
CA ASN A 34 20.91 1.66 -12.21
C ASN A 34 21.87 0.86 -11.30
N GLU A 35 22.75 0.06 -11.90
CA GLU A 35 23.76 -0.73 -11.16
C GLU A 35 24.71 0.15 -10.34
N ASP A 36 24.99 1.37 -10.83
CA ASP A 36 25.84 2.37 -10.18
C ASP A 36 25.10 3.22 -9.14
N TRP A 37 23.85 2.90 -8.82
CA TRP A 37 23.09 3.60 -7.79
C TRP A 37 23.67 3.30 -6.41
N LEU A 38 23.86 4.35 -5.61
CA LEU A 38 24.42 4.28 -4.27
C LEU A 38 23.43 4.87 -3.27
N CYS A 39 23.46 4.36 -2.04
CA CYS A 39 22.69 4.92 -0.94
C CYS A 39 22.99 6.43 -0.79
N PRO A 40 21.97 7.33 -0.83
CA PRO A 40 22.18 8.78 -0.70
C PRO A 40 22.88 9.18 0.59
N VAL A 41 22.70 8.40 1.66
CA VAL A 41 23.15 8.75 3.01
C VAL A 41 24.56 8.24 3.29
N CYS A 42 24.91 7.03 2.83
CA CYS A 42 26.19 6.40 3.19
C CYS A 42 27.05 5.93 2.00
N ALA A 43 26.55 6.11 0.77
CA ALA A 43 27.22 5.72 -0.48
C ALA A 43 27.53 4.22 -0.62
N GLU A 44 26.85 3.35 0.12
CA GLU A 44 26.91 1.90 -0.10
C GLU A 44 26.07 1.48 -1.32
N TRP A 45 26.43 0.33 -1.90
CA TRP A 45 25.78 -0.23 -3.09
C TRP A 45 24.41 -0.84 -2.79
N LYS A 46 23.66 -1.16 -3.84
CA LYS A 46 22.32 -1.79 -3.75
C LYS A 46 22.31 -3.10 -2.97
N ASP A 47 23.42 -3.84 -2.91
CA ASP A 47 23.53 -5.11 -2.18
C ASP A 47 23.49 -4.95 -0.64
N PHE A 48 23.62 -3.72 -0.13
CA PHE A 48 23.37 -3.40 1.29
C PHE A 48 21.90 -3.19 1.62
N PHE A 49 21.02 -3.21 0.62
CA PHE A 49 19.58 -3.03 0.83
C PHE A 49 18.89 -4.37 0.98
N VAL A 50 17.92 -4.38 1.89
CA VAL A 50 16.98 -5.49 2.05
C VAL A 50 15.56 -4.95 1.98
N GLU A 51 14.65 -5.79 1.52
CA GLU A 51 13.23 -5.49 1.51
C GLU A 51 12.76 -5.10 2.92
N LEU A 52 12.01 -4.00 2.99
CA LEU A 52 11.42 -3.51 4.22
C LEU A 52 10.04 -4.17 4.39
N ALA A 53 9.99 -5.20 5.22
CA ALA A 53 8.73 -5.85 5.59
C ALA A 53 7.76 -4.82 6.20
N GLN A 54 6.55 -4.75 5.65
CA GLN A 54 5.52 -3.83 6.12
C GLN A 54 4.71 -4.47 7.24
N SER A 55 4.50 -3.75 8.34
CA SER A 55 3.56 -4.18 9.38
C SER A 55 2.13 -3.93 8.91
N VAL A 56 1.29 -4.95 9.03
CA VAL A 56 -0.13 -4.86 8.72
C VAL A 56 -0.90 -4.62 10.01
N HIS A 57 -1.66 -3.54 10.02
CA HIS A 57 -2.61 -3.20 11.08
C HIS A 57 -3.94 -3.88 10.78
N GLU A 58 -4.40 -4.69 11.72
CA GLU A 58 -5.65 -5.44 11.66
C GLU A 58 -6.61 -4.89 12.71
N ILE A 59 -7.82 -4.56 12.26
CA ILE A 59 -8.93 -4.18 13.13
C ILE A 59 -9.73 -5.44 13.45
N SER A 60 -9.89 -5.74 14.74
CA SER A 60 -10.57 -6.96 15.20
C SER A 60 -12.08 -6.91 15.05
N ASP A 61 -12.68 -5.72 15.20
CA ASP A 61 -14.12 -5.51 15.12
C ASP A 61 -14.41 -4.12 14.54
N ILE A 62 -15.43 -4.03 13.68
CA ILE A 62 -15.86 -2.75 13.08
C ILE A 62 -16.46 -1.81 14.13
N GLU A 63 -17.03 -2.36 15.22
CA GLU A 63 -17.58 -1.55 16.32
C GLU A 63 -16.49 -0.80 17.11
N ASP A 64 -15.25 -1.27 17.07
CA ASP A 64 -14.10 -0.66 17.75
C ASP A 64 -13.32 0.32 16.85
N LEU A 65 -13.78 0.52 15.61
CA LEU A 65 -13.05 1.30 14.62
C LEU A 65 -12.97 2.78 15.02
N LEU A 66 -11.75 3.29 15.13
CA LEU A 66 -11.55 4.71 15.43
C LEU A 66 -11.76 5.55 14.16
N PRO A 67 -12.21 6.81 14.27
CA PRO A 67 -12.39 7.69 13.11
C PRO A 67 -11.12 7.84 12.25
N GLN A 68 -9.93 7.79 12.86
CA GLN A 68 -8.69 7.83 12.09
C GLN A 68 -8.47 6.54 11.28
N GLU A 69 -8.89 5.39 11.78
CA GLU A 69 -8.74 4.08 11.13
C GLU A 69 -9.75 3.90 9.99
N GLU A 70 -10.96 4.45 10.14
CA GLU A 70 -11.98 4.53 9.07
C GLU A 70 -11.46 5.13 7.77
N THR A 71 -10.52 6.07 7.85
CA THR A 71 -9.93 6.71 6.66
C THR A 71 -8.88 5.85 5.94
N HIS A 72 -8.48 4.73 6.54
CA HIS A 72 -7.37 3.89 6.06
C HIS A 72 -7.76 2.45 5.77
N VAL A 73 -8.80 1.93 6.43
CA VAL A 73 -9.28 0.56 6.19
C VAL A 73 -10.01 0.50 4.84
N PRO A 74 -9.60 -0.40 3.91
CA PRO A 74 -10.38 -0.67 2.72
C PRO A 74 -11.53 -1.62 3.03
N PHE A 75 -12.75 -1.13 2.83
CA PHE A 75 -13.96 -1.92 2.93
C PHE A 75 -14.27 -2.57 1.58
N TYR A 76 -14.83 -3.78 1.58
CA TYR A 76 -15.17 -4.45 0.32
C TYR A 76 -16.52 -5.14 0.35
N THR A 77 -17.16 -5.23 -0.81
CA THR A 77 -18.31 -6.13 -1.07
C THR A 77 -17.97 -7.08 -2.21
N GLU A 78 -18.57 -8.28 -2.17
CA GLU A 78 -18.44 -9.27 -3.24
C GLU A 78 -19.70 -9.27 -4.10
N GLU A 79 -19.57 -8.94 -5.39
CA GLU A 79 -20.68 -8.91 -6.34
C GLU A 79 -20.25 -9.49 -7.69
N ASP A 80 -21.01 -10.46 -8.21
CA ASP A 80 -20.83 -11.04 -9.55
C ASP A 80 -19.37 -11.48 -9.87
N GLY A 81 -18.66 -12.03 -8.87
CA GLY A 81 -17.27 -12.48 -9.01
C GLY A 81 -16.24 -11.35 -8.96
N LYS A 82 -16.62 -10.19 -8.42
CA LYS A 82 -15.75 -9.03 -8.25
C LYS A 82 -15.73 -8.56 -6.81
N LEU A 83 -14.63 -7.92 -6.44
CA LEU A 83 -14.48 -7.18 -5.19
C LEU A 83 -14.63 -5.69 -5.48
N LEU A 84 -15.71 -5.11 -4.95
CA LEU A 84 -15.95 -3.68 -4.97
C LEU A 84 -15.35 -3.12 -3.69
N VAL A 85 -14.20 -2.47 -3.82
CA VAL A 85 -13.47 -1.88 -2.70
C VAL A 85 -13.85 -0.42 -2.59
N GLU A 86 -14.11 0.03 -1.38
CA GLU A 86 -14.35 1.41 -0.97
C GLU A 86 -13.46 1.74 0.23
N MET A 87 -12.90 2.93 0.26
CA MET A 87 -12.23 3.44 1.45
C MET A 87 -12.94 4.71 1.90
N TRP A 88 -12.91 4.96 3.22
CA TRP A 88 -13.54 6.10 3.90
C TRP A 88 -15.03 6.33 3.58
N THR A 89 -15.60 7.38 4.16
CA THR A 89 -17.00 7.78 3.93
C THR A 89 -17.07 9.25 3.53
N GLU A 90 -18.21 9.69 2.98
CA GLU A 90 -18.45 11.13 2.74
C GLU A 90 -18.31 11.96 4.03
N ASP A 91 -18.67 11.38 5.17
CA ASP A 91 -18.64 12.02 6.49
C ASP A 91 -17.22 12.03 7.11
N ASN A 92 -16.30 11.22 6.60
CA ASN A 92 -14.93 11.09 7.11
C ASN A 92 -13.93 10.82 5.98
N PRO A 93 -13.66 11.78 5.07
CA PRO A 93 -12.85 11.55 3.89
C PRO A 93 -11.35 11.44 4.21
N PHE A 94 -10.64 10.57 3.49
CA PHE A 94 -9.18 10.60 3.48
C PHE A 94 -8.68 11.85 2.75
N VAL A 95 -7.72 12.56 3.36
CA VAL A 95 -7.10 13.75 2.78
C VAL A 95 -5.77 13.36 2.14
N GLN A 96 -5.71 13.44 0.81
CA GLN A 96 -4.48 13.26 0.05
C GLN A 96 -3.70 14.56 -0.10
N ASP A 97 -2.39 14.49 0.11
CA ASP A 97 -1.43 15.53 -0.25
C ASP A 97 -0.10 14.90 -0.72
N ASP A 98 0.90 15.74 -1.04
CA ASP A 98 2.19 15.30 -1.60
C ASP A 98 3.00 14.37 -0.67
N VAL A 99 2.68 14.31 0.63
CA VAL A 99 3.39 13.49 1.62
C VAL A 99 2.51 12.44 2.30
N HIS A 100 1.19 12.62 2.30
CA HIS A 100 0.19 11.74 2.88
C HIS A 100 -0.80 11.26 1.81
N PHE A 101 -0.57 10.06 1.27
CA PHE A 101 -1.35 9.51 0.18
C PHE A 101 -1.43 7.98 0.27
N VAL A 102 -2.36 7.38 -0.47
CA VAL A 102 -2.46 5.93 -0.61
C VAL A 102 -1.43 5.45 -1.64
N GLU A 103 -0.48 4.63 -1.19
CA GLU A 103 0.58 4.11 -2.04
C GLU A 103 0.05 3.01 -2.96
N TYR A 104 -0.72 2.07 -2.42
CA TYR A 104 -1.36 1.01 -3.17
C TYR A 104 -2.59 0.46 -2.45
N ILE A 105 -3.49 -0.15 -3.23
CA ILE A 105 -4.52 -1.06 -2.74
C ILE A 105 -4.38 -2.36 -3.52
N GLY A 106 -4.36 -3.49 -2.84
CA GLY A 106 -4.14 -4.78 -3.49
C GLY A 106 -4.74 -5.96 -2.77
N VAL A 107 -4.94 -7.02 -3.53
CA VAL A 107 -5.41 -8.33 -3.06
C VAL A 107 -4.23 -9.30 -3.10
N PHE A 108 -4.02 -10.01 -2.01
CA PHE A 108 -2.87 -10.89 -1.79
C PHE A 108 -3.32 -12.30 -1.44
N ASP A 109 -2.53 -13.30 -1.80
CA ASP A 109 -2.77 -14.69 -1.42
C ASP A 109 -2.21 -15.04 -0.02
N GLU A 110 -2.24 -16.32 0.35
CA GLU A 110 -1.72 -16.82 1.64
C GLU A 110 -0.20 -16.67 1.82
N ASN A 111 0.55 -16.53 0.72
CA ASN A 111 1.99 -16.33 0.72
C ASN A 111 2.36 -14.84 0.68
N TRP A 112 1.37 -13.95 0.70
CA TRP A 112 1.50 -12.51 0.47
C TRP A 112 1.99 -12.16 -0.93
N ASP A 113 1.82 -13.07 -1.89
CA ASP A 113 2.03 -12.76 -3.29
C ASP A 113 0.83 -11.95 -3.80
N PRO A 114 1.06 -10.85 -4.54
CA PRO A 114 -0.02 -10.03 -5.04
C PRO A 114 -0.77 -10.75 -6.15
N PHE A 115 -2.09 -10.87 -6.00
CA PHE A 115 -2.98 -11.28 -7.07
C PHE A 115 -3.27 -10.11 -8.02
N GLU A 116 -3.64 -8.96 -7.45
CA GLU A 116 -3.89 -7.72 -8.18
C GLU A 116 -3.53 -6.54 -7.28
N ILE A 117 -2.84 -5.54 -7.83
CA ILE A 117 -2.48 -4.29 -7.13
C ILE A 117 -2.84 -3.11 -8.05
N ILE A 118 -3.46 -2.09 -7.45
CA ILE A 118 -3.56 -0.75 -8.04
C ILE A 118 -2.59 0.15 -7.27
N ASP A 119 -1.47 0.51 -7.91
CA ASP A 119 -0.52 1.49 -7.40
C ASP A 119 -1.05 2.92 -7.59
N MET A 120 -0.83 3.79 -6.59
CA MET A 120 -1.28 5.19 -6.55
C MET A 120 -2.73 5.36 -7.06
N PRO A 121 -3.72 4.70 -6.43
CA PRO A 121 -5.08 4.67 -6.95
C PRO A 121 -5.69 6.07 -7.06
N ASN A 122 -6.42 6.32 -8.15
CA ASN A 122 -7.25 7.52 -8.25
C ASN A 122 -8.49 7.35 -7.38
N LEU A 123 -8.45 8.01 -6.23
CA LEU A 123 -9.48 7.98 -5.19
C LEU A 123 -10.74 8.81 -5.53
N GLU A 124 -10.89 9.31 -6.75
CA GLU A 124 -12.17 9.85 -7.25
C GLU A 124 -13.01 8.79 -7.97
N ASN A 125 -12.43 7.63 -8.30
CA ASN A 125 -13.06 6.57 -9.10
C ASN A 125 -13.56 5.40 -8.23
N TRP A 126 -14.44 5.66 -7.27
CA TRP A 126 -15.00 4.63 -6.39
C TRP A 126 -16.34 4.05 -6.92
N PRO A 127 -16.65 2.77 -6.61
CA PRO A 127 -15.76 1.80 -5.96
C PRO A 127 -14.61 1.37 -6.89
N LEU A 128 -13.44 1.08 -6.32
CA LEU A 128 -12.38 0.39 -7.05
C LEU A 128 -12.82 -1.06 -7.26
N VAL A 129 -12.56 -1.61 -8.44
CA VAL A 129 -13.05 -2.93 -8.81
C VAL A 129 -11.87 -3.86 -9.06
N PHE A 130 -11.80 -4.94 -8.29
CA PHE A 130 -10.83 -6.02 -8.45
C PHE A 130 -11.56 -7.30 -8.88
N GLU A 131 -10.85 -8.20 -9.54
CA GLU A 131 -11.37 -9.56 -9.75
C GLU A 131 -11.37 -10.32 -8.42
N LEU A 132 -12.42 -11.10 -8.14
CA LEU A 132 -12.45 -11.93 -6.94
C LEU A 132 -11.50 -13.12 -7.13
N PRO A 133 -10.48 -13.32 -6.27
CA PRO A 133 -9.57 -14.44 -6.42
C PRO A 133 -10.27 -15.78 -6.18
N ASP A 134 -9.95 -16.79 -6.98
CA ASP A 134 -10.44 -18.18 -6.81
C ASP A 134 -9.60 -18.98 -5.79
N TYR A 135 -9.13 -18.29 -4.74
CA TYR A 135 -8.31 -18.86 -3.68
C TYR A 135 -9.13 -19.09 -2.41
N GLU A 136 -8.77 -20.11 -1.63
CA GLU A 136 -9.39 -20.38 -0.32
C GLU A 136 -9.10 -19.26 0.69
N PHE A 137 -7.95 -18.61 0.55
CA PHE A 137 -7.55 -17.46 1.35
C PHE A 137 -7.05 -16.34 0.44
N TRP A 138 -7.51 -15.13 0.73
CA TRP A 138 -6.99 -13.90 0.20
C TRP A 138 -7.15 -12.79 1.23
N GLU A 139 -6.34 -11.74 1.11
CA GLU A 139 -6.40 -10.56 1.98
C GLU A 139 -6.33 -9.28 1.15
N LEU A 140 -7.29 -8.39 1.36
CA LEU A 140 -7.25 -7.02 0.83
C LEU A 140 -6.37 -6.15 1.73
N ARG A 141 -5.53 -5.30 1.14
CA ARG A 141 -4.67 -4.37 1.87
C ARG A 141 -4.64 -3.01 1.21
N ALA A 142 -4.54 -1.95 2.02
CA ALA A 142 -4.22 -0.60 1.58
C ALA A 142 -2.96 -0.09 2.31
N SER A 143 -2.01 0.49 1.59
CA SER A 143 -0.82 1.13 2.17
C SER A 143 -0.95 2.63 2.14
N CYS A 144 -0.59 3.29 3.24
CA CYS A 144 -0.54 4.75 3.36
C CYS A 144 0.92 5.21 3.54
N SER A 145 1.30 6.31 2.89
CA SER A 145 2.70 6.79 2.86
C SER A 145 3.26 7.19 4.23
N LEU A 146 2.42 7.63 5.17
CA LEU A 146 2.83 8.04 6.53
C LEU A 146 2.44 7.05 7.63
N HIS A 147 1.55 6.12 7.31
CA HIS A 147 1.01 5.16 8.26
C HIS A 147 1.38 3.73 7.85
N TRP A 148 0.72 2.75 8.46
CA TRP A 148 0.96 1.33 8.22
C TRP A 148 0.20 0.82 6.99
N VAL A 149 0.35 -0.47 6.71
CA VAL A 149 -0.57 -1.19 5.82
C VAL A 149 -1.80 -1.56 6.62
N TRP A 150 -2.99 -1.43 6.03
CA TRP A 150 -4.26 -1.69 6.68
C TRP A 150 -4.92 -2.87 6.02
N LYS A 151 -5.29 -3.87 6.83
CA LYS A 151 -6.07 -5.02 6.37
C LYS A 151 -7.50 -4.58 6.06
N GLY A 152 -8.02 -5.04 4.93
CA GLY A 152 -9.37 -4.77 4.50
C GLY A 152 -10.43 -5.54 5.27
N MET A 153 -11.63 -4.99 5.31
CA MET A 153 -12.78 -5.55 6.02
C MET A 153 -14.00 -5.66 5.11
N PRO A 154 -14.86 -6.68 5.27
CA PRO A 154 -16.11 -6.71 4.56
C PRO A 154 -16.98 -5.51 4.97
N LYS A 155 -17.59 -4.84 4.00
CA LYS A 155 -18.54 -3.76 4.26
C LYS A 155 -19.86 -4.40 4.71
N TYR A 156 -20.25 -4.16 5.96
CA TYR A 156 -21.58 -4.56 6.41
C TYR A 156 -22.63 -3.65 5.76
N ILE A 157 -23.46 -4.25 4.92
CA ILE A 157 -24.67 -3.60 4.39
C ILE A 157 -25.78 -3.92 5.40
N GLU A 158 -26.27 -2.91 6.12
CA GLU A 158 -27.50 -3.01 6.93
C GLU A 158 -28.75 -3.21 6.06
#